data_AF-A0A9D2L9M2-F1
#
_entry.id   AF-A0A9D2L9M2-F1
#
_cell.length_a   1.000
_cell.length_b   1.000
_cell.length_c   1.000
_cell.angle_alpha   90.00
_cell.angle_beta   90.00
_cell.angle_gamma   90.00
#
_symmetry.space_group_name_H-M   'P 1'
#
loop_
_entity.id
_entity.type
_entity.pdbx_description
1 polymer ?
#
loop_
_entity_poly.entity_id
_entity_poly.type
_entity_poly.pdbx_seq_one_letter_code
_entity_poly.pdbx_strand_id
1 'polypeptide(L)'
;MIKKFLQCSTTRERIELLSSTELKDWSDQDLAYVLEALGLEKKENESTIDKIARIEKYLADYKHDVEQKASMHCQEMDSIPEKESDKTLYEEKGLGHLMASAMAYQRTV
;
A
#
# COMPACT_ATOMS: atom_id res chain seq x y z
N MET A 1 -26.69 8.32 -5.75
CA MET A 1 -25.31 7.85 -5.45
C MET A 1 -24.46 7.70 -6.71
N ILE A 2 -25.01 7.20 -7.82
CA ILE A 2 -24.28 7.07 -9.10
C ILE A 2 -23.55 8.34 -9.57
N LYS A 3 -24.13 9.54 -9.38
CA LYS A 3 -23.45 10.81 -9.73
C LYS A 3 -22.10 11.00 -9.03
N LYS A 4 -21.99 10.60 -7.75
CA LYS A 4 -20.73 10.65 -7.01
C LYS A 4 -19.74 9.62 -7.54
N PHE A 5 -20.23 8.43 -7.89
CA PHE A 5 -19.40 7.38 -8.50
C PHE A 5 -18.81 7.81 -9.84
N LEU A 6 -19.59 8.49 -10.68
CA LEU A 6 -19.13 9.04 -11.96
C LEU A 6 -18.14 10.20 -11.82
N GLN A 7 -18.11 10.86 -10.67
CA GLN A 7 -17.14 11.92 -10.36
C GLN A 7 -15.79 11.35 -9.88
N CYS A 8 -15.73 10.07 -9.50
CA CYS A 8 -14.48 9.43 -9.12
C CYS A 8 -13.56 9.28 -10.35
N SER A 9 -12.35 9.82 -10.21
CA SER A 9 -11.32 9.87 -11.24
C SER A 9 -10.44 8.62 -11.26
N THR A 10 -10.35 7.91 -10.12
CA THR A 10 -9.54 6.70 -9.97
C THR A 10 -10.35 5.49 -9.54
N THR A 11 -9.85 4.29 -9.83
CA THR A 11 -10.44 3.03 -9.36
C THR A 11 -10.46 2.95 -7.83
N ARG A 12 -9.44 3.51 -7.16
CA ARG A 12 -9.37 3.54 -5.69
C ARG A 12 -10.52 4.35 -5.09
N GLU A 13 -10.77 5.56 -5.61
CA GLU A 13 -11.89 6.40 -5.17
C GLU A 13 -13.25 5.72 -5.38
N ARG A 14 -13.40 5.02 -6.52
CA ARG A 14 -14.60 4.23 -6.83
C ARG A 14 -14.83 3.12 -5.81
N ILE A 15 -13.78 2.36 -5.49
CA ILE A 15 -13.83 1.28 -4.51
C ILE A 15 -14.18 1.82 -3.12
N GLU A 16 -13.53 2.90 -2.67
CA GLU A 16 -13.80 3.51 -1.35
C GLU A 16 -15.25 4.00 -1.21
N LEU A 17 -15.78 4.63 -2.27
CA LEU A 17 -17.18 5.03 -2.32
C LEU A 17 -18.12 3.82 -2.26
N LEU A 18 -17.85 2.78 -3.06
CA LEU A 18 -18.69 1.58 -3.11
C LEU A 18 -18.64 0.78 -1.79
N SER A 19 -17.47 0.67 -1.15
CA SER A 19 -17.30 -0.03 0.13
C SER A 19 -18.11 0.57 1.28
N SER A 20 -18.53 1.83 1.17
CA SER A 20 -19.34 2.54 2.16
C SER A 20 -20.81 2.72 1.72
N THR A 21 -21.21 2.11 0.61
CA THR A 21 -22.55 2.30 0.03
C THR A 21 -23.33 0.99 -0.07
N GLU A 22 -24.58 1.00 0.38
CA GLU A 22 -25.52 -0.09 0.12
C GLU A 22 -25.98 -0.08 -1.35
N LEU A 23 -25.83 -1.21 -2.04
CA LEU A 23 -26.13 -1.34 -3.48
C LEU A 23 -27.55 -1.82 -3.78
N LYS A 24 -28.30 -2.24 -2.76
CA LYS A 24 -29.62 -2.89 -2.89
C LYS A 24 -30.66 -2.01 -3.62
N ASP A 25 -30.57 -0.69 -3.45
CA ASP A 25 -31.52 0.26 -4.04
C ASP A 25 -31.03 0.86 -5.37
N TRP A 26 -29.92 0.35 -5.92
CA TRP A 26 -29.38 0.85 -7.18
C TRP A 26 -30.13 0.25 -8.36
N SER A 27 -30.29 1.05 -9.42
CA SER A 27 -30.93 0.56 -10.63
C SER A 27 -30.05 -0.46 -11.34
N ASP A 28 -30.69 -1.37 -12.08
CA ASP A 28 -29.98 -2.38 -12.88
C ASP A 28 -28.97 -1.77 -13.86
N GLN A 29 -29.33 -0.61 -14.44
CA GLN A 29 -28.47 0.16 -15.32
C GLN A 29 -27.27 0.76 -14.57
N ASP A 30 -27.48 1.32 -13.38
CA ASP A 30 -26.39 1.86 -12.56
C ASP A 30 -25.38 0.78 -12.18
N LEU A 31 -25.86 -0.40 -11.80
CA LEU A 31 -25.02 -1.55 -11.47
C LEU A 31 -24.22 -2.04 -12.69
N ALA A 32 -24.85 -2.05 -13.88
CA ALA A 32 -24.15 -2.38 -15.12
C ALA A 32 -23.01 -1.39 -15.44
N TYR A 33 -23.21 -0.09 -15.21
CA TYR A 33 -22.16 0.90 -15.34
C TYR A 33 -21.05 0.73 -14.31
N VAL A 34 -21.38 0.37 -13.06
CA VAL A 34 -20.37 0.08 -12.04
C VAL A 34 -19.50 -1.11 -12.44
N LEU A 35 -20.11 -2.21 -12.89
CA LEU A 35 -19.37 -3.38 -13.37
C LEU A 35 -18.40 -3.01 -14.51
N GLU A 36 -18.89 -2.27 -15.51
CA GLU A 36 -18.07 -1.80 -16.63
C GLU A 36 -16.93 -0.88 -16.16
N ALA A 37 -17.21 0.05 -15.26
CA ALA A 37 -16.22 0.99 -14.71
C ALA A 37 -15.15 0.31 -13.84
N LEU A 38 -15.43 -0.88 -13.30
CA LEU A 38 -14.49 -1.75 -12.58
C LEU A 38 -13.77 -2.74 -13.52
N GLY A 39 -14.08 -2.73 -14.81
CA GLY A 39 -13.49 -3.64 -15.80
C GLY A 39 -14.01 -5.08 -15.71
N LEU A 40 -15.19 -5.28 -15.10
CA LEU A 40 -15.80 -6.60 -14.97
C LEU A 40 -16.63 -6.92 -16.22
N GLU A 41 -16.48 -8.14 -16.74
CA GLU A 41 -17.20 -8.58 -17.94
C GLU A 41 -18.72 -8.53 -17.77
N LYS A 42 -19.41 -8.05 -18.80
CA LYS A 42 -20.87 -8.06 -18.88
C LYS A 42 -21.35 -9.49 -19.15
N LYS A 43 -22.37 -9.93 -18.41
CA LYS A 43 -23.06 -11.20 -18.66
C LYS A 43 -24.46 -10.93 -19.16
N GLU A 44 -24.82 -11.55 -20.28
CA GLU A 44 -26.18 -11.45 -20.80
C GLU A 44 -27.15 -12.14 -19.84
N ASN A 45 -28.29 -11.48 -19.56
CA ASN A 45 -29.35 -11.95 -18.66
C ASN A 45 -28.97 -12.07 -17.17
N GLU A 46 -27.91 -11.39 -16.73
CA GLU A 46 -27.54 -11.35 -15.31
C GLU A 46 -28.58 -10.58 -14.49
N SER A 47 -29.06 -11.19 -13.40
CA SER A 47 -30.02 -10.55 -12.51
C SER A 47 -29.38 -9.41 -11.72
N THR A 48 -30.19 -8.47 -11.23
CA THR A 48 -29.72 -7.36 -10.40
C THR A 48 -29.00 -7.85 -9.14
N ILE A 49 -29.48 -8.95 -8.52
CA ILE A 49 -28.86 -9.56 -7.34
C ILE A 49 -27.48 -10.12 -7.69
N ASP A 50 -27.33 -10.77 -8.83
CA ASP A 50 -26.04 -11.31 -9.26
C ASP A 50 -25.02 -10.20 -9.55
N LYS A 51 -25.47 -9.08 -10.14
CA LYS A 51 -24.62 -7.89 -10.34
C LYS A 51 -24.11 -7.34 -9.01
N ILE A 52 -25.00 -7.19 -8.02
CA ILE A 52 -24.63 -6.74 -6.68
C ILE A 52 -23.61 -7.70 -6.07
N ALA A 53 -23.87 -9.01 -6.09
CA ALA A 53 -22.99 -10.02 -5.52
C ALA A 53 -21.59 -10.01 -6.16
N ARG A 54 -21.49 -9.76 -7.48
CA ARG A 54 -20.20 -9.61 -8.16
C ARG A 54 -19.45 -8.36 -7.75
N ILE A 55 -20.15 -7.23 -7.62
CA ILE A 55 -19.53 -5.99 -7.15
C ILE A 55 -19.01 -6.19 -5.72
N GLU A 56 -19.84 -6.73 -4.82
CA GLU A 56 -19.44 -7.01 -3.44
C GLU A 56 -18.26 -7.98 -3.36
N LYS A 57 -18.27 -9.04 -4.17
CA LYS A 57 -17.15 -9.97 -4.28
C LYS A 57 -15.87 -9.26 -4.73
N TYR A 58 -15.95 -8.43 -5.78
CA TYR A 58 -14.80 -7.68 -6.26
C TYR A 58 -14.21 -6.75 -5.18
N LEU A 59 -15.08 -6.08 -4.40
CA LEU A 59 -14.64 -5.23 -3.29
C LEU A 59 -13.96 -6.03 -2.17
N ALA A 60 -14.49 -7.21 -1.85
CA ALA A 60 -13.89 -8.12 -0.85
C ALA A 60 -12.52 -8.64 -1.30
N ASP A 61 -12.41 -9.08 -2.56
CA ASP A 61 -11.17 -9.57 -3.16
C ASP A 61 -10.11 -8.46 -3.19
N TYR A 62 -10.49 -7.24 -3.60
CA TYR A 62 -9.58 -6.09 -3.59
C TYR A 62 -9.09 -5.73 -2.19
N LYS A 63 -9.96 -5.77 -1.19
CA LYS A 63 -9.58 -5.53 0.21
C LYS A 63 -8.55 -6.56 0.68
N HIS A 64 -8.78 -7.84 0.38
CA HIS A 64 -7.86 -8.92 0.74
C HIS A 64 -6.48 -8.73 0.10
N ASP A 65 -6.41 -8.40 -1.19
CA ASP A 65 -5.17 -8.16 -1.91
C ASP A 65 -4.37 -6.98 -1.31
N VAL A 66 -5.05 -5.91 -0.91
CA VAL A 66 -4.42 -4.74 -0.30
C VAL A 66 -3.87 -5.09 1.09
N GLU A 67 -4.65 -5.79 1.91
CA GLU A 67 -4.21 -6.22 3.25
C GLU A 67 -3.05 -7.21 3.18
N GLN A 68 -3.06 -8.14 2.22
CA GLN A 68 -1.97 -9.09 2.01
C GLN A 68 -0.69 -8.38 1.56
N LYS A 69 -0.77 -7.42 0.63
CA LYS A 69 0.39 -6.62 0.20
C LYS A 69 0.94 -5.76 1.34
N ALA A 70 0.07 -5.18 2.18
CA ALA A 70 0.49 -4.44 3.36
C ALA A 70 1.22 -5.35 4.37
N SER A 71 0.72 -6.57 4.59
CA SER A 71 1.35 -7.56 5.47
C SER A 71 2.73 -8.02 4.96
N MET A 72 2.86 -8.28 3.65
CA MET A 72 4.14 -8.65 3.04
C MET A 72 5.18 -7.53 3.17
N HIS A 73 4.76 -6.27 3.02
CA HIS A 73 5.67 -5.13 3.16
C HIS A 73 6.21 -4.97 4.59
N CYS A 74 5.44 -5.40 5.61
CA CYS A 74 5.93 -5.48 6.99
C CYS A 74 6.94 -6.62 7.19
N GLN A 75 6.71 -7.81 6.60
CA GLN A 75 7.63 -8.94 6.74
C GLN A 75 8.98 -8.73 6.04
N GLU A 76 9.04 -7.96 4.94
CA GLU A 76 10.31 -7.61 4.31
C GLU A 76 11.19 -6.72 5.19
N MET A 77 10.60 -5.90 6.08
CA MET A 77 11.36 -5.12 7.07
C MET A 77 11.95 -6.01 8.18
N ASP A 78 11.24 -7.06 8.59
CA ASP A 78 11.72 -8.03 9.59
C ASP A 78 12.80 -8.97 9.04
N SER A 79 12.93 -9.06 7.72
CA SER A 79 13.89 -9.93 7.02
C SER A 79 15.16 -9.22 6.58
N ILE A 80 15.33 -7.93 6.89
CA ILE A 80 16.60 -7.24 6.72
C ILE A 80 17.57 -7.86 7.74
N PRO A 81 18.66 -8.53 7.32
CA PRO A 81 19.67 -8.94 8.28
C PRO A 81 20.15 -7.68 8.97
N GLU A 82 20.03 -7.62 10.30
CA GLU A 82 20.72 -6.62 11.10
C GLU A 82 22.19 -6.62 10.65
N LYS A 83 22.56 -5.65 9.82
CA LYS A 83 23.97 -5.38 9.56
C LYS A 83 24.52 -4.97 10.91
N GLU A 84 25.43 -5.80 11.43
CA GLU A 84 26.14 -5.58 12.68
C GLU A 84 26.44 -4.08 12.87
N SER A 85 25.82 -3.57 13.93
CA SER A 85 25.85 -2.18 14.35
C SER A 85 27.21 -1.85 14.95
N ASP A 86 28.25 -1.78 14.12
CA ASP A 86 29.57 -1.30 14.54
C ASP A 86 29.90 0.10 14.01
N LYS A 87 28.91 0.82 13.47
CA LYS A 87 29.09 2.20 13.01
C LYS A 87 27.95 3.07 13.51
N THR A 88 28.10 3.59 14.72
CA THR A 88 27.28 4.68 15.22
C THR A 88 27.38 5.87 14.25
N LEU A 89 26.24 6.53 14.00
CA LEU A 89 26.08 7.71 13.13
C LEU A 89 26.70 9.00 13.70
N TYR A 90 27.57 8.90 14.71
CA TYR A 90 28.30 10.02 15.29
C TYR A 90 29.80 9.78 15.06
N GLU A 91 30.35 10.35 13.98
CA GLU A 91 31.78 10.69 13.99
C GLU A 91 31.93 11.89 14.93
N GLU A 92 32.23 11.60 16.19
CA GLU A 92 32.70 12.61 17.13
C GLU A 92 34.05 13.14 16.61
N LYS A 93 34.00 14.24 15.86
CA LYS A 93 35.16 15.13 15.67
C LYS A 93 35.50 15.73 17.04
N GLY A 94 36.29 15.03 17.83
CA GLY A 94 36.61 15.45 19.19
C GLY A 94 37.87 14.82 19.76
N LEU A 95 39.02 15.47 19.52
CA LEU A 95 40.16 15.57 20.44
C LEU A 95 40.88 14.30 20.96
N GLY A 96 40.76 13.13 20.31
CA GLY A 96 41.56 11.94 20.67
C GLY A 96 42.88 11.77 19.91
N HIS A 97 43.09 12.45 18.78
CA HIS A 97 44.16 12.12 17.82
C HIS A 97 45.42 13.00 17.91
N LEU A 98 45.48 13.98 18.81
CA LEU A 98 46.62 14.90 18.92
C LEU A 98 47.72 14.50 19.92
N MET A 99 47.60 13.36 20.61
CA MET A 99 48.63 12.90 21.57
C MET A 99 49.50 11.72 21.12
N ALA A 100 49.35 11.23 19.89
CA ALA A 100 50.19 10.13 19.40
C ALA A 100 51.42 10.56 18.56
N SER A 101 51.52 11.84 18.17
CA SER A 101 52.62 12.33 17.29
C SER A 101 53.75 13.10 18.01
N ALA A 102 53.77 13.18 19.34
CA ALA A 102 54.81 13.90 20.07
C ALA A 102 55.84 13.00 20.80
N MET A 103 55.72 11.66 20.75
CA MET A 103 56.63 10.75 21.45
C MET A 103 57.34 9.72 20.55
N ALA A 104 57.57 10.06 19.28
CA ALA A 104 58.37 9.25 18.36
C ALA A 104 59.61 9.99 17.81
N TYR A 105 60.01 11.11 18.43
CA TYR A 105 61.19 11.89 18.02
C TYR A 105 62.16 12.13 19.19
N GLN A 106 62.48 11.08 19.95
CA GLN A 106 63.57 11.14 20.93
C GLN A 106 64.12 9.75 21.27
N ARG A 107 64.49 8.96 20.25
CA ARG A 107 65.43 7.85 20.44
C ARG A 107 66.07 7.40 19.13
N THR A 108 66.97 8.22 18.61
CA THR A 108 68.06 7.86 17.69
C THR A 108 68.79 9.15 17.29
N VAL A 109 69.68 9.64 18.15
CA VAL A 109 71.15 9.70 17.95
C VAL A 109 71.78 9.82 19.34
#